data_AF-A0A7C5JZ74-F1
#
_entry.id   AF-A0A7C5JZ74-F1
#
_cell.length_a   1.000
_cell.length_b   1.000
_cell.length_c   1.000
_cell.angle_alpha   90.00
_cell.angle_beta   90.00
_cell.angle_gamma   90.00
#
_symmetry.space_group_name_H-M   'P 1'
#
loop_
_entity.id
_entity.type
_entity.pdbx_description
1 polymer ?
#
loop_
_entity_poly.entity_id
_entity_poly.type
_entity_poly.pdbx_seq_one_letter_code
_entity_poly.pdbx_strand_id
1 'polypeptide(L)'
;TDSGRSISSALKRISPSGKWFYHPVCEINSEDHNAEMFFVRLNELSEYIFRLEIFKGMSFDFNEIISQLAENSRDYSFPGYPYGLIEAHRNALISLHEKEYHLAKIRLLLGREFERINDDISSINSHDILDSLQ
;
A
#
# COMPACT_ATOMS: atom_id res chain seq x y z
N THR A 1 6.80 9.83 -15.75
CA THR A 1 7.14 9.55 -17.17
C THR A 1 6.41 10.56 -18.01
N ASP A 2 6.98 10.98 -19.12
CA ASP A 2 6.40 12.01 -19.99
C ASP A 2 5.09 11.54 -20.67
N SER A 3 4.78 10.24 -20.51
CA SER A 3 3.56 9.57 -20.98
C SER A 3 2.43 9.45 -19.95
N GLY A 4 2.59 10.01 -18.74
CA GLY A 4 1.61 9.87 -17.65
C GLY A 4 1.51 8.48 -17.01
N ARG A 5 2.29 7.50 -17.49
CA ARG A 5 2.32 6.14 -16.93
C ARG A 5 3.15 6.08 -15.65
N SER A 6 2.74 5.22 -14.71
CA SER A 6 3.51 4.98 -13.48
C SER A 6 4.86 4.35 -13.82
N ILE A 7 5.87 4.68 -13.02
CA ILE A 7 7.22 4.14 -13.17
C ILE A 7 7.25 2.62 -12.97
N SER A 8 6.43 2.09 -12.07
CA SER A 8 6.26 0.64 -11.87
C SER A 8 5.76 -0.06 -13.13
N SER A 9 4.81 0.55 -13.86
CA SER A 9 4.31 0.01 -15.13
C SER A 9 5.36 0.06 -16.25
N ALA A 10 6.21 1.08 -16.27
CA ALA A 10 7.33 1.17 -17.20
C ALA A 10 8.40 0.09 -16.88
N LEU A 11 8.77 -0.05 -15.61
CA LEU A 11 9.74 -1.03 -15.14
C LEU A 11 9.31 -2.46 -15.46
N LYS A 12 8.03 -2.80 -15.30
CA LYS A 12 7.50 -4.14 -15.63
C LYS A 12 7.79 -4.57 -17.08
N ARG A 13 7.99 -3.63 -18.02
CA ARG A 13 8.27 -3.93 -19.43
C ARG A 13 9.76 -4.16 -19.72
N ILE A 14 10.64 -3.57 -18.93
CA ILE A 14 12.09 -3.57 -19.18
C ILE A 14 12.89 -4.37 -18.15
N SER A 15 12.25 -4.74 -17.04
CA SER A 15 12.91 -5.42 -15.93
C SER A 15 13.32 -6.85 -16.28
N PRO A 16 14.43 -7.35 -15.71
CA PRO A 16 14.79 -8.77 -15.83
C PRO A 16 13.76 -9.67 -15.14
N SER A 17 13.81 -10.97 -15.46
CA SER A 17 13.12 -12.01 -14.71
C SER A 17 13.77 -12.24 -13.35
N GLY A 18 13.04 -12.88 -12.43
CA GLY A 18 13.55 -13.21 -11.09
C GLY A 18 13.45 -12.09 -10.07
N LYS A 19 14.20 -12.22 -8.97
CA LYS A 19 14.27 -11.22 -7.90
C LYS A 19 15.33 -10.17 -8.24
N TRP A 20 15.00 -8.90 -8.06
CA TRP A 20 15.94 -7.80 -8.30
C TRP A 20 15.52 -6.55 -7.53
N PHE A 21 16.46 -5.63 -7.39
CA PHE A 21 16.18 -4.27 -6.97
C PHE A 21 16.96 -3.27 -7.83
N TYR A 22 16.45 -2.04 -7.92
CA TYR A 22 17.09 -0.95 -8.64
C TYR A 22 17.24 0.25 -7.70
N HIS A 23 18.48 0.73 -7.60
CA HIS A 23 18.89 1.95 -6.92
C HIS A 23 20.15 2.49 -7.61
N PRO A 24 20.43 3.79 -7.52
CA PRO A 24 19.58 4.84 -6.95
C PRO A 24 18.42 5.23 -7.89
N VAL A 25 17.31 5.73 -7.33
CA VAL A 25 16.14 6.18 -8.10
C VAL A 25 16.07 7.70 -8.20
N CYS A 26 16.10 8.38 -7.07
CA CYS A 26 16.08 9.84 -6.97
C CYS A 26 16.72 10.28 -5.64
N GLU A 27 17.07 11.55 -5.56
CA GLU A 27 17.57 12.16 -4.34
C GLU A 27 16.40 12.68 -3.50
N ILE A 28 16.23 12.12 -2.30
CA ILE A 28 15.23 12.57 -1.32
C ILE A 28 16.00 13.11 -0.11
N ASN A 29 16.04 14.44 0.03
CA ASN A 29 16.82 15.17 1.03
C ASN A 29 16.02 16.36 1.61
N SER A 30 14.77 16.12 2.01
CA SER A 30 13.96 17.14 2.70
C SER A 30 14.06 16.98 4.22
N GLU A 31 13.84 18.07 4.97
CA GLU A 31 13.90 18.05 6.44
C GLU A 31 12.93 17.02 7.05
N ASP A 32 11.72 16.93 6.51
CA ASP A 32 10.67 16.00 6.98
C ASP A 32 10.75 14.60 6.36
N HIS A 33 11.49 14.44 5.25
CA HIS A 33 11.62 13.17 4.55
C HIS A 33 13.00 13.03 3.91
N ASN A 34 13.79 12.12 4.48
CA ASN A 34 15.17 11.84 4.07
C ASN A 34 15.37 10.33 3.86
N ALA A 35 15.36 9.86 2.60
CA ALA A 35 15.34 8.42 2.29
C ALA A 35 16.10 8.05 1.00
N GLU A 36 16.67 6.85 0.98
CA GLU A 36 17.07 6.16 -0.24
C GLU A 36 15.86 5.43 -0.82
N MET A 37 15.52 5.71 -2.09
CA MET A 37 14.42 5.06 -2.79
C MET A 37 14.94 3.93 -3.68
N PHE A 38 14.23 2.80 -3.61
CA PHE A 38 14.47 1.58 -4.37
C PHE A 38 13.18 1.15 -5.09
N PHE A 39 13.34 0.53 -6.26
CA PHE A 39 12.31 -0.34 -6.82
C PHE A 39 12.71 -1.79 -6.62
N VAL A 40 11.82 -2.60 -6.07
CA VAL A 40 12.11 -3.99 -5.71
C VAL A 40 11.10 -4.96 -6.32
N ARG A 41 11.61 -6.09 -6.78
CA ARG A 41 10.85 -7.32 -7.06
C ARG A 41 11.38 -8.41 -6.14
N LEU A 42 10.64 -8.66 -5.06
CA LEU A 42 11.07 -9.53 -3.96
C LEU A 42 10.80 -11.02 -4.22
N ASN A 43 9.98 -11.34 -5.22
CA ASN A 43 9.62 -12.70 -5.59
C ASN A 43 9.51 -12.83 -7.11
N GLU A 44 10.01 -13.94 -7.65
CA GLU A 44 9.98 -14.25 -9.09
C GLU A 44 8.56 -14.43 -9.63
N LEU A 45 7.64 -14.94 -8.81
CA LEU A 45 6.22 -15.10 -9.15
C LEU A 45 5.43 -13.80 -8.97
N SER A 46 6.04 -12.75 -8.41
CA SER A 46 5.34 -11.48 -8.24
C SER A 46 5.12 -10.78 -9.56
N GLU A 47 3.88 -10.33 -9.78
CA GLU A 47 3.52 -9.44 -10.89
C GLU A 47 3.74 -7.96 -10.57
N TYR A 48 4.12 -7.66 -9.33
CA TYR A 48 4.21 -6.33 -8.77
C TYR A 48 5.67 -5.91 -8.56
N ILE A 49 5.91 -4.62 -8.74
CA ILE A 49 7.18 -3.96 -8.43
C ILE A 49 6.84 -2.92 -7.37
N PHE A 50 7.46 -3.05 -6.20
CA PHE A 50 7.20 -2.20 -5.06
C PHE A 50 8.22 -1.07 -4.99
N ARG A 51 7.76 0.09 -4.51
CA ARG A 51 8.65 1.15 -4.06
C ARG A 51 9.02 0.86 -2.60
N LEU A 52 10.31 0.81 -2.32
CA LEU A 52 10.86 0.69 -0.98
C LEU A 52 11.66 1.95 -0.68
N GLU A 53 11.42 2.55 0.47
CA GLU A 53 12.15 3.73 0.94
C GLU A 53 12.82 3.38 2.27
N ILE A 54 14.12 3.62 2.38
CA ILE A 54 14.91 3.36 3.58
C ILE A 54 15.51 4.68 4.05
N PHE A 55 15.36 5.02 5.32
CA PHE A 55 15.85 6.28 5.88
C PHE A 55 17.37 6.42 5.68
N LYS A 56 17.83 7.61 5.26
CA LYS A 56 19.26 7.87 5.03
C LYS A 56 20.04 7.93 6.35
N GLY A 57 21.31 7.53 6.32
CA GLY A 57 22.19 7.54 7.50
C GLY A 57 22.14 6.24 8.32
N MET A 58 21.40 5.25 7.85
CA MET A 58 21.43 3.88 8.35
C MET A 58 22.72 3.17 7.89
N SER A 59 23.50 2.60 8.81
CA SER A 59 24.78 1.93 8.52
C SER A 59 24.63 0.46 8.08
N PHE A 60 23.47 0.09 7.53
CA PHE A 60 23.15 -1.30 7.19
C PHE A 60 23.47 -1.59 5.73
N ASP A 61 23.75 -2.86 5.41
CA ASP A 61 23.85 -3.31 4.03
C ASP A 61 22.44 -3.44 3.43
N PHE A 62 22.15 -2.65 2.39
CA PHE A 62 20.87 -2.71 1.69
C PHE A 62 20.58 -4.08 1.09
N ASN A 63 21.62 -4.83 0.66
CA ASN A 63 21.44 -6.17 0.12
C ASN A 63 20.88 -7.12 1.16
N GLU A 64 21.38 -7.04 2.40
CA GLU A 64 20.93 -7.86 3.51
C GLU A 64 19.46 -7.54 3.85
N ILE A 65 19.11 -6.27 3.97
CA ILE A 65 17.72 -5.85 4.25
C ILE A 65 16.78 -6.37 3.16
N ILE A 66 17.12 -6.14 1.89
CA ILE A 66 16.29 -6.55 0.76
C ILE A 66 16.21 -8.07 0.66
N SER A 67 17.28 -8.82 0.97
CA SER A 67 17.24 -10.29 0.97
C SER A 67 16.32 -10.82 2.07
N GLN A 68 16.38 -10.24 3.28
CA GLN A 68 15.49 -10.62 4.38
C GLN A 68 14.02 -10.30 4.04
N LEU A 69 13.76 -9.15 3.41
CA LEU A 69 12.41 -8.82 2.91
C LEU A 69 11.95 -9.82 1.84
N ALA A 70 12.84 -10.24 0.94
CA ALA A 70 12.54 -11.23 -0.08
C ALA A 70 12.19 -12.60 0.51
N GLU A 71 12.88 -13.03 1.58
CA GLU A 71 12.55 -14.27 2.28
C GLU A 71 11.19 -14.20 2.98
N ASN A 72 10.83 -13.04 3.53
CA ASN A 72 9.50 -12.81 4.10
C ASN A 72 8.39 -12.61 3.05
N SER A 73 8.72 -12.57 1.75
CA SER A 73 7.79 -12.31 0.63
C SER A 73 7.50 -13.56 -0.21
N ARG A 74 7.62 -14.74 0.41
CA ARG A 74 7.46 -16.06 -0.24
C ARG A 74 6.05 -16.64 -0.14
N ASP A 75 5.14 -15.95 0.54
CA ASP A 75 3.75 -16.40 0.69
C ASP A 75 3.07 -16.53 -0.69
N TYR A 76 2.47 -17.69 -0.95
CA TYR A 76 1.81 -17.98 -2.23
C TYR A 76 0.51 -17.20 -2.43
N SER A 77 -0.16 -16.80 -1.34
CA SER A 77 -1.39 -15.99 -1.40
C SER A 77 -1.13 -14.59 -1.94
N PHE A 78 0.09 -14.05 -1.77
CA PHE A 78 0.49 -12.77 -2.32
C PHE A 78 2.02 -12.71 -2.56
N PRO A 79 2.51 -13.29 -3.67
CA PRO A 79 3.94 -13.35 -3.94
C PRO A 79 4.57 -11.97 -4.10
N GLY A 80 5.68 -11.73 -3.38
CA GLY A 80 6.46 -10.50 -3.47
C GLY A 80 6.08 -9.42 -2.46
N TYR A 81 5.13 -9.68 -1.57
CA TYR A 81 4.80 -8.78 -0.46
C TYR A 81 5.13 -9.43 0.89
N PRO A 82 5.82 -8.72 1.80
CA PRO A 82 6.21 -9.29 3.09
C PRO A 82 5.01 -9.75 3.92
N TYR A 83 5.06 -10.98 4.44
CA TYR A 83 3.98 -11.57 5.23
C TYR A 83 3.56 -10.72 6.43
N GLY A 84 4.53 -10.10 7.13
CA GLY A 84 4.24 -9.21 8.25
C GLY A 84 3.35 -8.02 7.86
N LEU A 85 3.48 -7.50 6.64
CA LEU A 85 2.64 -6.42 6.13
C LEU A 85 1.24 -6.92 5.73
N ILE A 86 1.13 -8.17 5.26
CA ILE A 86 -0.16 -8.81 5.00
C ILE A 86 -0.96 -8.91 6.30
N GLU A 87 -0.35 -9.43 7.35
CA GLU A 87 -1.00 -9.59 8.65
C GLU A 87 -1.35 -8.26 9.29
N ALA A 88 -0.43 -7.28 9.24
CA ALA A 88 -0.71 -5.93 9.73
C ALA A 88 -1.91 -5.31 9.00
N HIS A 89 -1.99 -5.48 7.68
CA HIS A 89 -3.13 -5.01 6.89
C HIS A 89 -4.42 -5.73 7.29
N ARG A 90 -4.42 -7.07 7.40
CA ARG A 90 -5.58 -7.85 7.84
C ARG A 90 -6.09 -7.41 9.21
N ASN A 91 -5.19 -7.13 10.14
CA ASN A 91 -5.55 -6.69 11.50
C ASN A 91 -6.05 -5.23 11.55
N ALA A 92 -5.67 -4.39 10.59
CA ALA A 92 -6.14 -3.01 10.51
C ALA A 92 -7.51 -2.88 9.81
N LEU A 93 -7.93 -3.89 9.04
CA LEU A 93 -9.23 -3.89 8.38
C LEU A 93 -10.34 -4.09 9.42
N ILE A 94 -11.26 -3.11 9.47
CA ILE A 94 -12.51 -3.26 10.21
C ILE A 94 -13.37 -4.26 9.45
N SER A 95 -13.71 -5.36 10.09
CA SER A 95 -14.60 -6.37 9.50
C SER A 95 -16.00 -5.79 9.25
N LEU A 96 -16.73 -6.38 8.31
CA LEU A 96 -18.11 -5.97 8.04
C LEU A 96 -18.98 -6.04 9.32
N HIS A 97 -18.76 -7.06 10.15
CA HIS A 97 -19.47 -7.22 11.42
C HIS A 97 -19.14 -6.09 12.41
N GLU A 98 -17.87 -5.72 12.56
CA GLU A 98 -17.47 -4.59 13.41
C GLU A 98 -18.05 -3.28 12.89
N LYS A 99 -18.02 -3.06 11.57
CA LYS A 99 -18.64 -1.89 10.94
C LYS A 99 -20.13 -1.83 11.27
N GLU A 100 -20.86 -2.92 11.11
CA GLU A 100 -22.29 -3.01 11.44
C GLU A 100 -22.57 -2.76 12.92
N TYR A 101 -21.78 -3.38 13.81
CA TYR A 101 -21.88 -3.19 15.26
C TYR A 101 -21.66 -1.73 15.65
N HIS A 102 -20.60 -1.10 15.12
CA HIS A 102 -20.31 0.30 15.38
C HIS A 102 -21.39 1.23 14.83
N LEU A 103 -21.90 0.97 13.62
CA LEU A 103 -23.02 1.72 13.05
C LEU A 103 -24.29 1.58 13.90
N ALA A 104 -24.61 0.39 14.39
CA ALA A 104 -25.75 0.17 15.28
C ALA A 104 -25.58 0.93 16.60
N LYS A 105 -24.38 0.91 17.19
CA LYS A 105 -24.05 1.66 18.40
C LYS A 105 -24.17 3.18 18.20
N ILE A 106 -23.66 3.69 17.08
CA ILE A 106 -23.77 5.10 16.69
C ILE A 106 -25.24 5.50 16.52
N ARG A 107 -26.05 4.69 15.84
CA ARG A 107 -27.50 4.90 15.68
C ARG A 107 -28.22 4.97 17.02
N LEU A 108 -27.90 4.09 17.96
CA LEU A 108 -28.49 4.09 19.30
C LEU A 108 -28.13 5.35 20.09
N LEU A 109 -26.87 5.80 20.00
CA LEU A 109 -26.39 6.98 20.71
C LEU A 109 -26.96 8.29 20.16
N LEU A 110 -27.10 8.40 18.83
CA LEU A 110 -27.59 9.61 18.16
C LEU A 110 -29.12 9.68 18.04
N GLY A 111 -29.82 8.55 18.12
CA GLY A 111 -31.27 8.51 18.03
C GLY A 111 -31.81 9.19 16.76
N ARG A 112 -32.66 10.22 16.93
CA ARG A 112 -33.25 10.97 15.81
C ARG A 112 -32.27 11.91 15.10
N GLU A 113 -31.13 12.23 15.70
CA GLU A 113 -30.09 13.04 15.04
C GLU A 113 -29.32 12.25 13.98
N PHE A 114 -29.36 10.91 14.05
CA PHE A 114 -28.74 10.06 13.04
C PHE A 114 -29.37 10.28 11.65
N GLU A 115 -30.68 10.53 11.55
CA GLU A 115 -31.34 10.78 10.27
C GLU A 115 -30.81 12.05 9.59
N ARG A 116 -30.57 13.12 10.37
CA ARG A 116 -30.00 14.37 9.83
C ARG A 116 -28.58 14.19 9.30
N ILE A 117 -27.77 13.38 9.99
CA ILE A 117 -26.38 13.09 9.58
C ILE A 117 -26.35 12.11 8.40
N ASN A 118 -27.30 11.18 8.32
CA ASN A 118 -27.36 10.20 7.24
C ASN A 118 -27.66 10.85 5.88
N ASP A 119 -28.47 11.91 5.86
CA ASP A 119 -28.69 12.74 4.67
C ASP A 119 -27.36 13.36 4.19
N ASP A 120 -26.55 13.91 5.10
CA ASP A 120 -25.23 14.49 4.79
C ASP A 120 -24.21 13.41 4.32
N ILE A 121 -24.20 12.23 4.95
CA ILE A 121 -23.33 11.10 4.58
C ILE A 121 -23.68 10.58 3.17
N SER A 122 -24.97 10.53 2.83
CA SER A 122 -25.43 10.07 1.51
C SER A 122 -24.98 11.00 0.39
N SER A 123 -24.83 12.30 0.66
CA SER A 123 -24.31 13.29 -0.30
C SER A 123 -22.82 13.13 -0.60
N ILE A 124 -22.03 12.56 0.32
CA ILE A 124 -20.61 12.28 0.10
C ILE A 124 -20.43 10.99 -0.73
N ASN A 125 -21.28 9.98 -0.49
CA ASN A 125 -21.30 8.71 -1.25
C ASN A 125 -21.60 8.86 -2.75
N SER A 126 -22.19 9.98 -3.19
CA SER A 126 -22.42 10.23 -4.62
C SER A 126 -21.12 10.28 -5.45
N HIS A 127 -19.98 10.62 -4.82
CA HIS A 127 -18.68 10.61 -5.48
C HIS A 127 -18.14 9.18 -5.67
N ASP A 128 -18.40 8.26 -4.74
CA ASP A 128 -18.00 6.84 -4.85
C ASP A 128 -18.78 6.09 -5.93
N ILE A 129 -20.05 6.45 -6.16
CA ILE A 129 -20.89 5.90 -7.23
C ILE A 129 -20.34 6.31 -8.61
N LEU A 130 -19.89 7.57 -8.75
CA LEU A 130 -19.28 8.07 -10.00
C LEU A 130 -17.95 7.36 -10.30
N ASP A 131 -17.14 7.06 -9.28
CA ASP A 131 -15.87 6.33 -9.44
C ASP A 131 -16.08 4.85 -9.83
N SER A 132 -17.25 4.26 -9.54
CA SER A 132 -17.59 2.89 -9.94
C SER A 132 -18.15 2.75 -11.36
N LEU A 133 -18.42 3.86 -12.05
CA LEU A 133 -18.99 3.91 -13.41
C LEU A 133 -17.94 4.13 -14.52
N GLN A 134 -16.64 4.08 -14.19
CA GLN A 134 -15.51 4.06 -15.15
C GLN A 134 -14.88 2.68 -15.28
#